data_AF-A0A377GBU2-F1
#
_entry.id   AF-A0A377GBU2-F1
#
_cell.length_a   1.000
_cell.length_b   1.000
_cell.length_c   1.000
_cell.angle_alpha   90.00
_cell.angle_beta   90.00
_cell.angle_gamma   90.00
#
_symmetry.space_group_name_H-M   'P 1'
#
loop_
_entity.id
_entity.type
_entity.pdbx_description
1 polymer ?
#
loop_
_entity_poly.entity_id
_entity_poly.type
_entity_poly.pdbx_seq_one_letter_code
_entity_poly.pdbx_strand_id
1 'polypeptide(L)'
;MKAKITLNLRTREVYKLFERKISGDRLFIEAILHKINIVIGRCRKKDPVALKVFYEMEKQLNALTKTFSSEIKSFEDLLTKKKEFKDKQINFVVQFYPKIIVCNPMSIKLAELIEVYDQLIATLKLLRLAGCFDSDDIYFSNIKQHQQSTNQALSKILLYNFKQPIASFCAKDKNELPTPPLISF
;
A
#
# COMPACT_ATOMS: atom_id res chain seq x y z
N MET A 1 -16.43 13.19 -14.74
CA MET A 1 -15.86 14.11 -13.73
C MET A 1 -14.43 13.69 -13.42
N LYS A 2 -13.50 14.64 -13.22
CA LYS A 2 -12.15 14.39 -12.72
C LYS A 2 -11.93 15.35 -11.55
N ALA A 3 -11.35 14.85 -10.47
CA ALA A 3 -10.93 15.65 -9.33
C ALA A 3 -9.42 15.47 -9.13
N LYS A 4 -8.77 16.49 -8.57
CA LYS A 4 -7.39 16.39 -8.11
C LYS A 4 -7.44 16.47 -6.59
N ILE A 5 -6.97 15.44 -5.92
CA ILE A 5 -6.85 15.45 -4.45
C ILE A 5 -5.38 15.56 -4.07
N THR A 6 -5.12 16.19 -2.93
CA THR A 6 -3.79 16.27 -2.32
C THR A 6 -3.76 15.27 -1.19
N LEU A 7 -2.76 14.38 -1.19
CA LEU A 7 -2.56 13.43 -0.10
C LEU A 7 -1.66 14.07 0.96
N ASN A 8 -1.91 13.71 2.21
CA ASN A 8 -1.17 14.22 3.36
C ASN A 8 -0.21 13.14 3.87
N LEU A 9 1.00 13.08 3.30
CA LEU A 9 1.98 12.05 3.65
C LEU A 9 2.98 12.54 4.70
N ARG A 10 3.37 11.65 5.61
CA ARG A 10 4.28 11.92 6.73
C ARG A 10 5.68 11.38 6.45
N THR A 11 5.82 10.42 5.53
CA THR A 11 7.06 9.65 5.37
C THR A 11 7.66 9.81 3.97
N ARG A 12 9.00 9.90 3.91
CA ARG A 12 9.73 10.02 2.64
C ARG A 12 9.67 8.73 1.84
N GLU A 13 9.62 7.59 2.51
CA GLU A 13 9.55 6.24 1.93
C GLU A 13 8.34 6.08 1.02
N VAL A 14 7.17 6.55 1.48
CA VAL A 14 5.95 6.50 0.68
C VAL A 14 5.92 7.63 -0.35
N TYR A 15 6.38 8.83 0.00
CA TYR A 15 6.47 9.94 -0.97
C TYR A 15 7.34 9.60 -2.19
N LYS A 16 8.39 8.78 -2.03
CA LYS A 16 9.23 8.30 -3.14
C LYS A 16 8.44 7.54 -4.22
N LEU A 17 7.26 6.99 -3.93
CA LEU A 17 6.39 6.40 -4.96
C LEU A 17 5.95 7.43 -6.02
N PHE A 18 5.80 8.69 -5.64
CA PHE A 18 5.41 9.79 -6.53
C PHE A 18 6.57 10.38 -7.31
N GLU A 19 7.80 10.23 -6.81
CA GLU A 19 9.02 10.64 -7.52
C GLU A 19 9.59 9.52 -8.40
N ARG A 20 9.19 8.27 -8.15
CA ARG A 20 9.69 7.11 -8.88
C ARG A 20 9.31 7.21 -10.35
N LYS A 21 10.34 7.29 -11.19
CA LYS A 21 10.21 7.21 -12.64
C LYS A 21 10.27 5.75 -13.11
N ILE A 22 9.51 5.44 -14.15
CA ILE A 22 9.61 4.21 -14.92
C ILE A 22 10.09 4.53 -16.35
N SER A 23 10.12 3.54 -17.24
CA SER A 23 10.58 3.72 -18.61
C SER A 23 9.91 4.91 -19.31
N GLY A 24 10.73 5.73 -19.97
CA GLY A 24 10.29 6.94 -20.65
C GLY A 24 9.93 8.11 -19.72
N ASP A 25 10.60 8.23 -18.57
CA ASP A 25 10.46 9.33 -17.59
C ASP A 25 9.05 9.49 -16.97
N ARG A 26 8.15 8.54 -17.20
CA ARG A 26 6.78 8.58 -16.64
C ARG A 26 6.81 8.31 -15.15
N LEU A 27 6.01 9.05 -14.39
CA LEU A 27 5.87 8.80 -12.95
C LEU A 27 5.10 7.49 -12.71
N PHE A 28 5.56 6.70 -11.75
CA PHE A 28 5.03 5.37 -11.43
C PHE A 28 3.54 5.40 -11.10
N ILE A 29 3.10 6.35 -10.26
CA ILE A 29 1.68 6.50 -9.90
C ILE A 29 0.83 6.90 -11.11
N GLU A 30 1.32 7.80 -11.97
CA GLU A 30 0.60 8.20 -13.19
C GLU A 30 0.43 7.02 -14.15
N ALA A 31 1.46 6.17 -14.28
CA ALA A 31 1.40 4.97 -15.10
C ALA A 31 0.38 3.94 -14.57
N ILE A 32 0.30 3.77 -13.24
CA ILE A 32 -0.72 2.91 -12.60
C ILE A 32 -2.13 3.45 -12.87
N LEU A 33 -2.36 4.74 -12.66
CA LEU A 33 -3.66 5.37 -12.92
C LEU A 33 -4.06 5.25 -14.39
N HIS A 34 -3.10 5.42 -15.30
CA HIS A 34 -3.33 5.21 -16.72
C HIS A 34 -3.76 3.77 -17.02
N LYS A 35 -3.09 2.76 -16.43
CA LYS A 35 -3.46 1.34 -16.57
C LYS A 35 -4.86 1.04 -16.04
N ILE A 36 -5.20 1.55 -14.86
CA ILE A 36 -6.54 1.45 -14.27
C ILE A 36 -7.59 2.01 -15.25
N ASN A 37 -7.33 3.19 -15.84
CA ASN A 37 -8.24 3.81 -16.80
C ASN A 37 -8.43 2.97 -18.07
N ILE A 38 -7.38 2.34 -18.59
CA ILE A 38 -7.50 1.43 -19.73
C ILE A 38 -8.41 0.24 -19.39
N VAL A 39 -8.19 -0.39 -18.23
CA VAL A 39 -9.01 -1.52 -17.76
C VAL A 39 -10.48 -1.11 -17.69
N ILE A 40 -10.79 0.01 -17.02
CA ILE A 40 -12.16 0.52 -16.90
C ILE A 40 -12.78 0.83 -18.27
N GLY A 41 -12.01 1.42 -19.19
CA GLY A 41 -12.45 1.67 -20.55
C GLY A 41 -12.89 0.39 -21.28
N ARG A 42 -12.22 -0.74 -21.01
CA ARG A 42 -12.59 -2.05 -21.57
C ARG A 42 -13.73 -2.72 -20.81
N CYS A 43 -13.83 -2.56 -19.50
CA CYS A 43 -14.99 -3.00 -18.72
C CYS A 43 -16.29 -2.39 -19.27
N ARG A 44 -16.27 -1.11 -19.68
CA ARG A 44 -17.42 -0.45 -20.31
C ARG A 44 -17.83 -1.09 -21.64
N LYS A 45 -16.89 -1.73 -22.34
CA LYS A 45 -17.13 -2.52 -23.56
C LYS A 45 -17.51 -3.97 -23.26
N LYS A 46 -17.79 -4.31 -21.99
CA LYS A 46 -18.13 -5.66 -21.52
C LYS A 46 -17.07 -6.72 -21.83
N ASP A 47 -15.80 -6.32 -21.89
CA ASP A 47 -14.69 -7.26 -22.04
C ASP A 47 -14.57 -8.14 -20.77
N PRO A 48 -14.79 -9.46 -20.87
CA PRO A 48 -14.80 -10.35 -19.70
C PRO A 48 -13.43 -10.43 -19.02
N VAL A 49 -12.34 -10.32 -19.76
CA VAL A 49 -10.98 -10.34 -19.20
C VAL A 49 -10.73 -9.06 -18.40
N ALA A 50 -11.15 -7.91 -18.93
CA ALA A 50 -11.01 -6.64 -18.23
C ALA A 50 -11.87 -6.59 -16.96
N LEU A 51 -13.08 -7.14 -16.97
CA LEU A 51 -13.94 -7.25 -15.79
C LEU A 51 -13.30 -8.10 -14.68
N LYS A 52 -12.76 -9.27 -15.04
CA LYS A 52 -12.04 -10.13 -14.09
C LYS A 52 -10.87 -9.39 -13.46
N VAL A 53 -10.06 -8.73 -14.29
CA VAL A 53 -8.87 -8.01 -13.83
C VAL A 53 -9.24 -6.81 -12.97
N PHE A 54 -10.28 -6.07 -13.33
CA PHE A 54 -10.80 -5.00 -12.49
C PHE A 54 -11.14 -5.49 -11.08
N TYR A 55 -11.87 -6.62 -10.99
CA TYR A 55 -12.22 -7.22 -9.71
C TYR A 55 -10.99 -7.71 -8.92
N GLU A 56 -10.03 -8.33 -9.59
CA GLU A 56 -8.77 -8.77 -8.96
C GLU A 56 -7.95 -7.59 -8.42
N MET A 57 -7.85 -6.50 -9.20
CA MET A 57 -7.20 -5.25 -8.77
C MET A 57 -7.90 -4.66 -7.55
N GLU A 58 -9.23 -4.57 -7.57
CA GLU A 58 -10.02 -4.03 -6.46
C GLU A 58 -9.84 -4.89 -5.20
N LYS A 59 -9.97 -6.21 -5.32
CA LYS A 59 -9.79 -7.14 -4.22
C LYS A 59 -8.39 -7.02 -3.61
N GLN A 60 -7.37 -6.90 -4.46
CA GLN A 60 -5.99 -6.77 -4.00
C GLN A 60 -5.74 -5.47 -3.23
N LEU A 61 -6.22 -4.33 -3.75
CA LEU A 61 -6.10 -3.05 -3.05
C LEU A 61 -6.83 -3.08 -1.71
N ASN A 62 -8.10 -3.50 -1.70
CA ASN A 62 -8.89 -3.55 -0.46
C ASN A 62 -8.28 -4.50 0.58
N ALA A 63 -7.78 -5.67 0.16
CA ALA A 63 -7.16 -6.63 1.06
C ALA A 63 -5.90 -6.03 1.72
N LEU A 64 -5.02 -5.40 0.93
CA LEU A 64 -3.80 -4.81 1.45
C LEU A 64 -4.09 -3.62 2.38
N THR A 65 -5.04 -2.75 2.01
CA THR A 65 -5.51 -1.66 2.87
C THR A 65 -6.01 -2.20 4.20
N LYS A 66 -6.86 -3.24 4.18
CA LYS A 66 -7.39 -3.86 5.41
C LYS A 66 -6.29 -4.46 6.29
N THR A 67 -5.32 -5.15 5.69
CA THR A 67 -4.17 -5.71 6.42
C THR A 67 -3.41 -4.60 7.13
N PHE A 68 -3.02 -3.55 6.41
CA PHE A 68 -2.26 -2.45 6.99
C PHE A 68 -3.05 -1.68 8.04
N SER A 69 -4.35 -1.43 7.84
CA SER A 69 -5.19 -0.81 8.87
C SER A 69 -5.28 -1.64 10.14
N SER A 70 -5.34 -2.98 10.02
CA SER A 70 -5.33 -3.87 11.18
C SER A 70 -3.99 -3.83 11.92
N GLU A 71 -2.88 -3.85 11.18
CA GLU A 71 -1.52 -3.77 11.76
C GLU A 71 -1.30 -2.43 12.48
N ILE A 72 -1.70 -1.31 11.87
CA ILE A 72 -1.68 0.02 12.49
C ILE A 72 -2.40 -0.01 13.83
N LYS A 73 -3.62 -0.56 13.88
CA LYS A 73 -4.39 -0.64 15.11
C LYS A 73 -3.66 -1.46 16.18
N SER A 74 -3.13 -2.62 15.81
CA SER A 74 -2.34 -3.46 16.73
C SER A 74 -1.08 -2.75 17.24
N PHE A 75 -0.41 -1.97 16.39
CA PHE A 75 0.77 -1.18 16.77
C PHE A 75 0.44 0.01 17.65
N GLU A 76 -0.68 0.69 17.40
CA GLU A 76 -1.21 1.73 18.27
C GLU A 76 -1.58 1.15 19.66
N ASP A 77 -2.17 -0.04 19.70
CA ASP A 77 -2.43 -0.77 20.95
C ASP A 77 -1.14 -1.13 21.71
N LEU A 78 -0.02 -1.38 21.01
CA LEU A 78 1.28 -1.57 21.65
C LEU A 78 1.84 -0.26 22.21
N LEU A 79 1.68 0.85 21.48
CA LEU A 79 2.13 2.17 21.93
C LEU A 79 1.37 2.61 23.18
N THR A 80 0.06 2.38 23.28
CA THR A 80 -0.71 2.77 24.47
C THR A 80 -0.29 2.05 25.76
N LYS A 81 0.38 0.89 25.66
CA LYS A 81 0.95 0.17 26.81
C LYS A 81 2.22 0.84 27.36
N LYS A 82 2.89 1.68 26.55
CA LYS A 82 4.08 2.43 26.97
C LYS A 82 3.63 3.66 27.77
N LYS A 83 4.24 3.88 28.93
CA LYS A 83 3.88 4.96 29.88
C LYS A 83 3.91 6.35 29.23
N GLU A 84 4.83 6.54 28.28
CA GLU A 84 5.05 7.78 27.55
C GLU A 84 3.88 8.16 26.64
N PHE A 85 3.13 7.16 26.15
CA PHE A 85 2.06 7.32 25.16
C PHE A 85 0.67 6.97 25.70
N LYS A 86 0.59 6.36 26.89
CA LYS A 86 -0.68 6.02 27.55
C LYS A 86 -1.59 7.25 27.64
N ASP A 87 -2.85 7.08 27.25
CA ASP A 87 -3.92 8.09 27.27
C ASP A 87 -3.63 9.35 26.43
N LYS A 88 -2.64 9.31 25.53
CA LYS A 88 -2.30 10.41 24.62
C LYS A 88 -2.77 10.12 23.20
N GLN A 89 -3.29 11.15 22.54
CA GLN A 89 -3.51 11.11 21.11
C GLN A 89 -2.18 11.31 20.36
N ILE A 90 -1.84 10.37 19.48
CA ILE A 90 -0.66 10.46 18.62
C ILE A 90 -1.08 11.12 17.30
N ASN A 91 -0.52 12.29 17.01
CA ASN A 91 -0.74 13.00 15.75
C ASN A 91 0.58 13.11 15.00
N PHE A 92 0.67 12.45 13.83
CA PHE A 92 1.85 12.55 12.98
C PHE A 92 1.84 13.84 12.16
N VAL A 93 2.99 14.51 12.10
CA VAL A 93 3.17 15.73 11.31
C VAL A 93 3.28 15.38 9.82
N VAL A 94 2.45 16.02 9.00
CA VAL A 94 2.47 15.89 7.53
C VAL A 94 3.66 16.65 6.95
N GLN A 95 4.40 16.01 6.04
CA GLN A 95 5.63 16.56 5.46
C GLN A 95 5.59 16.66 3.94
N PHE A 96 4.77 15.84 3.26
CA PHE A 96 4.71 15.78 1.81
C PHE A 96 3.26 15.85 1.31
N TYR A 97 3.06 16.56 0.20
CA TYR A 97 1.74 16.88 -0.35
C TYR A 97 1.61 16.48 -1.83
N PRO A 98 1.85 15.21 -2.20
CA PRO A 98 1.68 14.78 -3.58
C PRO A 98 0.22 14.86 -4.00
N LYS A 99 -0.01 15.08 -5.29
CA LYS A 99 -1.35 15.21 -5.84
C LYS A 99 -1.66 14.02 -6.73
N ILE A 100 -2.89 13.51 -6.63
CA ILE A 100 -3.38 12.39 -7.43
C ILE A 100 -4.68 12.78 -8.15
N ILE A 101 -4.81 12.35 -9.41
CA ILE A 101 -6.02 12.58 -10.20
C ILE A 101 -7.00 11.43 -9.96
N VAL A 102 -8.15 11.77 -9.39
CA VAL A 102 -9.27 10.86 -9.18
C VAL A 102 -10.24 11.00 -10.35
N CYS A 103 -10.41 9.91 -11.09
CA CYS A 103 -11.32 9.86 -12.23
C CYS A 103 -12.23 8.63 -12.24
N ASN A 104 -12.08 7.75 -11.25
CA ASN A 104 -12.88 6.55 -11.04
C ASN A 104 -12.72 6.05 -9.59
N PRO A 105 -13.59 5.13 -9.10
CA PRO A 105 -13.50 4.60 -7.73
C PRO A 105 -12.19 3.87 -7.41
N MET A 106 -11.55 3.24 -8.39
CA MET A 106 -10.27 2.56 -8.18
C MET A 106 -9.13 3.54 -7.88
N SER A 107 -9.18 4.76 -8.45
CA SER A 107 -8.24 5.83 -8.08
C SER A 107 -8.36 6.25 -6.62
N ILE A 108 -9.57 6.20 -6.05
CA ILE A 108 -9.81 6.49 -4.63
C ILE A 108 -9.20 5.38 -3.77
N LYS A 109 -9.46 4.11 -4.08
CA LYS A 109 -8.87 2.96 -3.38
C LYS A 109 -7.35 2.95 -3.41
N LEU A 110 -6.76 3.37 -4.53
CA LEU A 110 -5.30 3.54 -4.64
C LEU A 110 -4.80 4.65 -3.70
N ALA A 111 -5.48 5.79 -3.65
CA ALA A 111 -5.14 6.86 -2.73
C ALA A 111 -5.24 6.41 -1.26
N GLU A 112 -6.34 5.74 -0.89
CA GLU A 112 -6.54 5.17 0.44
C GLU A 112 -5.42 4.19 0.83
N LEU A 113 -5.04 3.27 -0.07
CA LEU A 113 -3.93 2.35 0.18
C LEU A 113 -2.61 3.11 0.45
N ILE A 114 -2.33 4.16 -0.33
CA ILE A 114 -1.10 4.96 -0.18
C ILE A 114 -1.09 5.69 1.17
N GLU A 115 -2.22 6.27 1.59
CA GLU A 115 -2.32 6.96 2.88
C GLU A 115 -2.21 6.00 4.06
N VAL A 116 -2.85 4.83 3.98
CA VAL A 116 -2.72 3.78 5.00
C VAL A 116 -1.29 3.23 5.05
N TYR A 117 -0.65 3.03 3.90
CA TYR A 117 0.75 2.61 3.86
C TYR A 117 1.68 3.66 4.50
N ASP A 118 1.45 4.95 4.25
CA ASP A 118 2.20 6.04 4.89
C ASP A 118 2.02 6.07 6.41
N GLN A 119 0.78 5.90 6.89
CA GLN A 119 0.51 5.82 8.32
C GLN A 119 1.19 4.60 8.96
N LEU A 120 1.16 3.43 8.30
CA LEU A 120 1.86 2.23 8.76
C LEU A 120 3.36 2.48 8.94
N ILE A 121 4.02 3.09 7.95
CA ILE A 121 5.45 3.41 8.04
C ILE A 121 5.73 4.43 9.15
N ALA A 122 4.86 5.42 9.33
CA ALA A 122 4.98 6.40 10.41
C ALA A 122 4.85 5.73 11.79
N THR A 123 3.88 4.82 11.96
CA THR A 123 3.67 4.05 13.19
C THR A 123 4.84 3.12 13.49
N LEU A 124 5.41 2.44 12.49
CA LEU A 124 6.61 1.62 12.68
C LEU A 124 7.82 2.45 13.13
N LYS A 125 8.00 3.64 12.57
CA LYS A 125 9.05 4.57 13.02
C LYS A 125 8.86 5.00 14.47
N LEU A 126 7.61 5.27 14.87
CA LEU A 126 7.31 5.63 16.25
C LEU A 126 7.54 4.46 17.21
N LEU A 127 7.16 3.24 16.83
CA LEU A 127 7.46 2.02 17.59
C LEU A 127 8.97 1.85 17.79
N ARG A 128 9.80 2.15 16.78
CA ARG A 128 11.26 2.15 16.93
C ARG A 128 11.73 3.16 17.96
N LEU A 129 11.23 4.41 17.87
CA LEU A 129 11.58 5.46 18.85
C LEU A 129 11.12 5.12 20.27
N ALA A 130 10.01 4.38 20.40
CA ALA A 130 9.47 3.91 21.67
C ALA A 130 10.18 2.66 22.24
N GLY A 131 11.20 2.14 21.55
CA GLY A 131 11.91 0.92 21.97
C GLY A 131 11.01 -0.31 21.96
N CYS A 132 10.13 -0.44 20.96
CA CYS A 132 9.25 -1.61 20.78
C CYS A 132 9.85 -2.69 19.87
N PHE A 133 11.10 -2.56 19.44
CA PHE A 133 11.81 -3.56 18.65
C PHE A 133 13.05 -4.04 19.40
N ASP A 134 13.31 -5.34 19.36
CA ASP A 134 14.48 -5.94 20.01
C ASP A 134 15.79 -5.57 19.31
N SER A 135 15.71 -5.25 18.01
CA SER A 135 16.85 -4.78 17.23
C SER A 135 16.43 -3.90 16.06
N ASP A 136 17.38 -3.09 15.58
CA ASP A 136 17.20 -2.29 14.37
C ASP A 136 16.97 -3.16 13.12
N ASP A 137 17.55 -4.37 13.07
CA ASP A 137 17.38 -5.30 11.95
C ASP A 137 15.91 -5.76 11.82
N ILE A 138 15.24 -6.04 12.94
CA ILE A 138 13.82 -6.42 12.93
C ILE A 138 12.98 -5.25 12.41
N TYR A 139 13.26 -4.02 12.87
CA TYR A 139 12.60 -2.82 12.37
C TYR A 139 12.77 -2.65 10.85
N PHE A 140 14.01 -2.71 10.34
CA PHE A 140 14.26 -2.55 8.90
C PHE A 140 13.67 -3.68 8.07
N SER A 141 13.65 -4.90 8.60
CA SER A 141 12.99 -6.05 7.96
C SER A 141 11.48 -5.82 7.79
N ASN A 142 10.81 -5.32 8.84
CA ASN A 142 9.38 -4.99 8.79
C ASN A 142 9.07 -3.90 7.74
N ILE A 143 9.85 -2.81 7.74
CA ILE A 143 9.71 -1.74 6.73
C ILE A 143 9.84 -2.31 5.32
N LYS A 144 10.87 -3.15 5.09
CA LYS A 144 11.14 -3.76 3.79
C LYS A 144 10.02 -4.71 3.37
N GLN A 145 9.47 -5.51 4.28
CA GLN A 145 8.36 -6.41 3.99
C GLN A 145 7.13 -5.66 3.51
N HIS A 146 6.70 -4.59 4.19
CA HIS A 146 5.54 -3.81 3.76
C HIS A 146 5.80 -3.05 2.46
N GLN A 147 7.03 -2.56 2.26
CA GLN A 147 7.44 -1.97 0.98
C GLN A 147 7.36 -3.00 -0.16
N GLN A 148 7.79 -4.24 0.06
CA GLN A 148 7.70 -5.32 -0.92
C GLN A 148 6.25 -5.67 -1.25
N SER A 149 5.40 -5.87 -0.24
CA SER A 149 3.98 -6.18 -0.44
C SER A 149 3.27 -5.06 -1.24
N THR A 150 3.53 -3.80 -0.90
CA THR A 150 2.99 -2.65 -1.63
C THR A 150 3.50 -2.61 -3.07
N ASN A 151 4.82 -2.74 -3.27
CA ASN A 151 5.42 -2.76 -4.61
C ASN A 151 4.87 -3.91 -5.45
N GLN A 152 4.67 -5.09 -4.87
CA GLN A 152 4.13 -6.24 -5.58
C GLN A 152 2.68 -5.98 -6.01
N ALA A 153 1.85 -5.38 -5.15
CA ALA A 153 0.48 -5.02 -5.50
C ALA A 153 0.42 -3.98 -6.62
N LEU A 154 1.18 -2.90 -6.49
CA LEU A 154 1.20 -1.82 -7.49
C LEU A 154 1.82 -2.28 -8.82
N SER A 155 2.84 -3.13 -8.78
CA SER A 155 3.48 -3.67 -9.99
C SER A 155 2.57 -4.63 -10.74
N LYS A 156 1.74 -5.44 -10.06
CA LYS A 156 0.74 -6.29 -10.73
C LYS A 156 -0.25 -5.46 -11.55
N ILE A 157 -0.67 -4.30 -11.04
CA ILE A 157 -1.54 -3.37 -11.78
C ILE A 157 -0.79 -2.82 -13.00
N LEU A 158 0.46 -2.39 -12.82
CA LEU A 158 1.27 -1.78 -13.87
C LEU A 158 1.59 -2.76 -15.02
N LEU A 159 1.98 -3.99 -14.66
CA LEU A 159 2.43 -5.03 -15.59
C LEU A 159 1.28 -5.77 -16.27
N TYR A 160 0.03 -5.48 -15.90
CA TYR A 160 -1.10 -6.08 -16.58
C TYR A 160 -1.05 -5.79 -18.10
N ASN A 161 -0.99 -6.87 -18.87
CA ASN A 161 -0.85 -6.86 -20.32
C ASN A 161 -2.06 -7.57 -20.95
N PHE A 162 -2.75 -6.85 -21.84
CA PHE A 162 -3.97 -7.31 -22.48
C PHE A 162 -3.74 -8.32 -23.62
N LYS A 163 -2.49 -8.51 -24.06
CA LYS A 163 -2.14 -9.40 -25.18
C LYS A 163 -1.84 -10.84 -24.77
N GLN A 164 -1.76 -11.14 -23.47
CA GLN A 164 -1.54 -12.49 -22.96
C GLN A 164 -2.59 -12.78 -21.89
N PRO A 165 -3.40 -13.85 -22.04
CA PRO A 165 -4.23 -14.33 -20.95
C PRO A 165 -3.33 -14.61 -19.75
N ILE A 166 -3.76 -14.19 -18.56
CA ILE A 166 -3.15 -14.64 -17.32
C ILE A 166 -3.35 -16.15 -17.29
N ALA A 167 -2.33 -16.91 -17.68
CA ALA A 167 -2.25 -18.32 -17.35
C ALA A 167 -2.39 -18.41 -15.83
N SER A 168 -3.37 -19.18 -15.39
CA SER A 168 -3.66 -19.41 -13.99
C SER A 168 -2.40 -19.84 -13.26
N PHE A 169 -1.88 -19.00 -12.37
CA PHE A 169 -0.97 -19.43 -11.32
C PHE A 169 -1.78 -19.84 -10.09
N CYS A 170 -2.73 -20.76 -10.29
CA CYS A 170 -3.23 -21.63 -9.22
C CYS A 170 -2.47 -22.95 -9.37
N ALA A 171 -1.29 -23.02 -8.76
CA ALA A 171 -0.68 -24.24 -8.24
C ALA A 171 0.68 -23.85 -7.64
N LYS A 172 0.71 -23.62 -6.33
CA LYS A 172 1.71 -24.20 -5.44
C LYS A 172 1.07 -24.30 -4.07
N ASP A 173 0.55 -25.49 -3.82
CA ASP A 173 0.25 -25.98 -2.49
C ASP A 173 1.48 -25.83 -1.58
N LYS A 174 1.17 -25.40 -0.35
CA LYS A 174 1.82 -25.72 0.92
C LYS A 174 3.35 -25.57 0.98
N ASN A 175 3.79 -24.52 1.68
CA ASN A 175 4.66 -24.68 2.85
C ASN A 175 4.63 -23.42 3.73
N GLU A 176 4.29 -23.64 4.99
CA GLU A 176 4.64 -22.90 6.21
C GLU A 176 4.45 -21.37 6.22
N LEU A 177 3.43 -20.93 6.95
CA LEU A 177 3.39 -19.59 7.54
C LEU A 177 4.58 -19.44 8.51
N PRO A 178 5.46 -18.44 8.35
CA PRO A 178 6.28 -18.03 9.47
C PRO A 178 5.37 -17.33 10.49
N THR A 179 5.27 -17.93 11.67
CA THR A 179 4.82 -17.26 12.89
C THR A 179 5.60 -15.95 13.06
N PRO A 180 4.94 -14.84 13.44
CA PRO A 180 5.66 -13.63 13.78
C PRO A 180 6.62 -13.93 14.96
N PRO A 181 7.85 -13.42 14.95
CA PRO A 181 8.72 -13.53 16.10
C PRO A 181 8.01 -12.92 17.30
N LEU A 182 7.99 -13.69 18.39
CA LEU A 182 7.45 -13.29 19.68
C LEU A 182 8.13 -11.99 20.12
N ILE A 183 7.34 -10.93 20.25
CA ILE A 183 7.72 -9.75 21.01
C ILE A 183 7.85 -10.22 22.47
N SER A 184 9.06 -10.22 23.03
CA SER A 184 9.23 -10.45 24.46
C SER A 184 8.65 -9.27 25.24
N PHE A 185 7.81 -9.59 26.23
CA PHE A 185 7.12 -8.64 27.12
C PHE A 185 8.07 -7.90 28.06
#